data_AF-A0A6B0XST3-F1
#
_entry.id   AF-A0A6B0XST3-F1
#
_cell.length_a   1.000
_cell.length_b   1.000
_cell.length_c   1.000
_cell.angle_alpha   90.00
_cell.angle_beta   90.00
_cell.angle_gamma   90.00
#
_symmetry.space_group_name_H-M   'P 1'
#
loop_
_entity.id
_entity.type
_entity.pdbx_description
1 polymer ?
#
loop_
_entity_poly.entity_id
_entity_poly.type
_entity_poly.pdbx_seq_one_letter_code
_entity_poly.pdbx_strand_id
1 'polypeptide(L)'
;MRLLEEIRTERLRRLLRVPGTAAAQEAYEGEGAGEGIIPFARFLRVERVEIGGDRWLLHEGEGIILRQDAAAFRPPNPRRRLTRSREDPPYRAWLEVDLAALSRNARRVAKHAAPARFVPMVKADAYGLGAVEVARALDGLEPYAFGVATPPEGAELRRVGIERRIVVFAPSATAEISQLLEARLESAALSLASFEKLEAGARAAFTRIPVHLEIDTGMGRAGLPAAEAAAWTPEVASVLRRGGVTLASVYTHFHSAGTDPAATSLQLTRLRRAASVLEEAGVEIPFLHAANSDAMMADPQYHLGLVRPGIYLNGG
;
A
#
# COMPACT_ATOMS: atom_id res chain seq x y z
N MET A 1 6.26 32.04 -22.89
CA MET A 1 5.83 33.30 -22.24
C MET A 1 4.30 33.35 -22.12
N ARG A 2 3.70 32.34 -21.46
CA ARG A 2 2.24 32.25 -21.18
C ARG A 2 1.92 31.39 -19.94
N LEU A 3 2.90 31.13 -19.07
CA LEU A 3 2.73 30.34 -17.85
C LEU A 3 2.54 31.19 -16.58
N LEU A 4 2.70 32.51 -16.68
CA LEU A 4 2.79 33.42 -15.52
C LEU A 4 1.51 34.21 -15.20
N GLU A 5 0.49 34.21 -16.07
CA GLU A 5 -0.69 35.07 -15.87
C GLU A 5 -1.74 34.52 -14.89
N GLU A 6 -1.63 33.28 -14.40
CA GLU A 6 -2.60 32.78 -13.41
C GLU A 6 -1.95 31.93 -12.30
N ILE A 7 -0.98 32.52 -11.59
CA ILE A 7 -0.70 32.07 -10.21
C ILE A 7 -1.63 32.86 -9.29
N ARG A 8 -2.86 32.36 -9.13
CA ARG A 8 -3.80 32.85 -8.11
C ARG A 8 -3.21 32.58 -6.73
N THR A 9 -3.31 33.57 -5.84
CA THR A 9 -2.75 33.61 -4.48
C THR A 9 -3.12 32.40 -3.61
N GLU A 10 -4.17 31.65 -3.96
CA GLU A 10 -4.57 30.40 -3.29
C GLU A 10 -3.64 29.20 -3.57
N ARG A 11 -2.99 29.12 -4.74
CA ARG A 11 -2.04 28.03 -5.07
C ARG A 11 -0.74 28.14 -4.28
N LEU A 12 -0.33 29.36 -3.94
CA LEU A 12 0.85 29.65 -3.12
C LEU A 12 0.81 28.94 -1.75
N ARG A 13 -0.37 28.89 -1.12
CA ARG A 13 -0.54 28.24 0.19
C ARG A 13 -0.38 26.72 0.15
N ARG A 14 -0.58 26.10 -1.02
CA ARG A 14 -0.57 24.62 -1.17
C ARG A 14 0.84 24.04 -1.25
N LEU A 15 1.84 24.83 -1.63
CA LEU A 15 3.24 24.38 -1.72
C LEU A 15 3.98 24.40 -0.39
N LEU A 16 3.47 25.11 0.62
CA LEU A 16 4.01 25.14 1.98
C LEU A 16 3.81 23.83 2.78
N ARG A 17 3.25 22.79 2.15
CA ARG A 17 2.96 21.48 2.78
C ARG A 17 3.57 20.30 2.02
N VAL A 18 4.66 20.52 1.29
CA VAL A 18 5.45 19.43 0.68
C VAL A 18 6.39 18.85 1.74
N PRO A 19 6.30 17.55 2.08
CA PRO A 19 7.23 16.89 2.99
C PRO A 19 8.67 16.97 2.47
N GLY A 20 9.63 17.41 3.31
CA GLY A 20 11.03 17.65 2.94
C GLY A 20 11.45 19.13 2.93
N THR A 21 10.51 20.06 3.10
CA THR A 21 10.77 21.52 3.10
C THR A 21 11.24 22.09 4.45
N ALA A 22 11.13 21.34 5.55
CA ALA A 22 11.59 21.78 6.86
C ALA A 22 13.11 22.08 6.90
N ALA A 23 13.92 21.27 6.21
CA ALA A 23 15.37 21.50 6.11
C ALA A 23 15.73 22.71 5.22
N ALA A 24 14.88 23.04 4.24
CA ALA A 24 15.06 24.22 3.39
C ALA A 24 14.71 25.53 4.13
N GLN A 25 13.81 25.45 5.11
CA GLN A 25 13.43 26.55 5.99
C GLN A 25 14.48 26.78 7.10
N GLU A 26 14.99 25.71 7.72
CA GLU A 26 16.10 25.80 8.69
C GLU A 26 17.40 26.36 8.09
N ALA A 27 17.70 26.05 6.81
CA ALA A 27 18.88 26.58 6.13
C ALA A 27 18.84 28.11 5.87
N TYR A 28 17.68 28.74 5.98
CA TYR A 28 17.49 30.18 5.75
C TYR A 28 17.34 30.99 7.04
N GLU A 29 16.82 30.39 8.12
CA GLU A 29 16.64 31.05 9.43
C GLU A 29 17.93 31.09 10.26
N GLY A 30 18.97 30.35 9.85
CA GLY A 30 20.33 30.45 10.42
C GLY A 30 21.09 31.66 9.89
N GLU A 31 21.51 32.54 10.80
CA GLU A 31 22.33 33.72 10.53
C GLU A 31 23.55 33.40 9.63
N GLY A 32 23.61 34.06 8.47
CA GLY A 32 24.86 34.32 7.74
C GLY A 32 25.67 33.11 7.26
N ALA A 33 25.16 32.33 6.30
CA ALA A 33 26.02 31.44 5.51
C ALA A 33 26.60 32.20 4.30
N GLY A 34 27.76 32.82 4.51
CA GLY A 34 28.72 33.05 3.44
C GLY A 34 29.10 31.72 2.77
N GLU A 35 29.52 31.81 1.51
CA GLU A 35 30.06 30.76 0.63
C GLU A 35 30.37 29.42 1.32
N GLY A 36 29.36 28.55 1.40
CA GLY A 36 29.47 27.21 1.96
C GLY A 36 28.58 26.26 1.18
N ILE A 37 29.19 25.52 0.27
CA ILE A 37 28.56 24.66 -0.73
C ILE A 37 27.78 23.52 -0.05
N ILE A 38 26.44 23.55 -0.11
CA ILE A 38 25.63 22.34 0.00
C ILE A 38 25.74 21.62 -1.37
N PRO A 39 26.20 20.35 -1.44
CA PRO A 39 26.48 19.67 -2.71
C PRO A 39 25.29 19.57 -3.68
N PHE A 40 24.06 19.76 -3.18
CA PHE A 40 22.82 19.72 -3.96
C PHE A 40 22.39 21.06 -4.57
N ALA A 41 22.97 22.18 -4.14
CA ALA A 41 22.48 23.52 -4.52
C ALA A 41 23.01 24.04 -5.87
N ARG A 42 23.94 23.32 -6.51
CA ARG A 42 24.61 23.77 -7.74
C ARG A 42 23.72 23.77 -9.00
N PHE A 43 22.48 23.29 -8.89
CA PHE A 43 21.50 23.21 -9.98
C PHE A 43 20.30 24.13 -9.79
N LEU A 44 20.26 24.91 -8.72
CA LEU A 44 19.07 25.67 -8.32
C LEU A 44 19.18 27.12 -8.82
N ARG A 45 18.43 27.47 -9.89
CA ARG A 45 18.23 28.86 -10.30
C ARG A 45 17.08 29.45 -9.49
N VAL A 46 17.35 30.55 -8.80
CA VAL A 46 16.37 31.27 -7.99
C VAL A 46 16.18 32.67 -8.55
N GLU A 47 14.95 33.01 -8.90
CA GLU A 47 14.57 34.37 -9.33
C GLU A 47 13.86 35.12 -8.20
N ARG A 48 14.18 36.41 -8.05
CA ARG A 48 13.49 37.30 -7.11
C ARG A 48 12.33 37.98 -7.83
N VAL A 49 11.15 37.93 -7.24
CA VAL A 49 9.95 38.56 -7.79
C VAL A 49 9.23 39.31 -6.68
N GLU A 50 8.66 40.47 -7.00
CA GLU A 50 7.91 41.30 -6.05
C GLU A 50 6.44 41.30 -6.47
N ILE A 51 5.55 40.89 -5.57
CA ILE A 51 4.10 40.78 -5.84
C ILE A 51 3.35 41.40 -4.68
N GLY A 52 2.57 42.44 -4.98
CA GLY A 52 1.72 43.12 -3.98
C GLY A 52 2.50 43.88 -2.90
N GLY A 53 3.76 44.25 -3.14
CA GLY A 53 4.65 44.90 -2.17
C GLY A 53 5.46 43.92 -1.31
N ASP A 54 5.17 42.63 -1.41
CA ASP A 54 5.91 41.56 -0.75
C ASP A 54 6.97 40.99 -1.70
N ARG A 55 8.14 40.65 -1.14
CA ARG A 55 9.26 40.06 -1.89
C ARG A 55 9.20 38.54 -1.82
N TRP A 56 9.44 37.90 -2.97
CA TRP A 56 9.32 36.46 -3.17
C TRP A 56 10.56 35.91 -3.85
N LEU A 57 10.87 34.64 -3.57
CA LEU A 57 11.89 33.85 -4.25
C LEU A 57 11.19 32.69 -4.97
N LEU A 58 11.42 32.58 -6.27
CA LEU A 58 10.86 31.55 -7.12
C LEU A 58 11.94 30.56 -7.52
N HIS A 59 11.67 29.27 -7.32
CA HIS A 59 12.55 28.18 -7.74
C HIS A 59 12.03 27.52 -9.02
N GLU A 60 12.83 27.52 -10.08
CA GLU A 60 12.48 26.83 -11.32
C GLU A 60 12.62 25.30 -11.14
N GLY A 61 11.49 24.60 -11.13
CA GLY A 61 11.42 23.13 -11.14
C GLY A 61 10.27 22.56 -10.30
N GLU A 62 10.01 23.15 -9.14
CA GLU A 62 9.07 22.59 -8.14
C GLU A 62 8.00 23.61 -7.69
N GLY A 63 8.09 24.87 -8.12
CA GLY A 63 7.08 25.89 -7.85
C GLY A 63 6.95 26.28 -6.36
N ILE A 64 7.99 26.13 -5.56
CA ILE A 64 7.96 26.45 -4.12
C ILE A 64 8.03 27.97 -3.92
N ILE A 65 7.15 28.52 -3.07
CA ILE A 65 7.11 29.94 -2.73
C ILE A 65 6.98 30.09 -1.21
N LEU A 66 7.94 30.79 -0.57
CA LEU A 66 7.95 31.05 0.88
C LEU A 66 7.51 32.49 1.16
N ARG A 67 6.66 32.70 2.19
CA ARG A 67 6.20 34.02 2.64
C ARG A 67 6.87 34.39 3.97
N GLN A 68 7.38 35.60 4.06
CA GLN A 68 8.33 36.02 5.09
C GLN A 68 7.73 36.24 6.50
N ASP A 69 6.41 36.42 6.65
CA ASP A 69 5.84 36.86 7.94
C ASP A 69 4.72 35.94 8.48
N ALA A 70 5.04 35.14 9.50
CA ALA A 70 4.08 34.35 10.27
C ALA A 70 4.30 34.54 11.78
N ALA A 71 3.56 35.47 12.39
CA ALA A 71 3.48 35.62 13.83
C ALA A 71 2.01 35.60 14.33
N ALA A 72 1.80 34.83 15.41
CA ALA A 72 0.65 34.78 16.32
C ALA A 72 -0.67 34.09 15.84
N PHE A 73 -0.85 32.83 16.24
CA PHE A 73 -2.15 32.14 16.28
C PHE A 73 -2.67 32.07 17.74
N ARG A 74 -3.92 32.48 17.98
CA ARG A 74 -4.65 32.32 19.26
C ARG A 74 -5.95 31.53 19.03
N PRO A 75 -6.37 30.63 19.94
CA PRO A 75 -7.58 29.82 19.74
C PRO A 75 -8.86 30.58 20.16
N PRO A 76 -10.02 30.40 19.48
CA PRO A 76 -11.26 31.10 19.82
C PRO A 76 -12.20 30.32 20.78
N ASN A 77 -13.03 31.11 21.47
CA ASN A 77 -13.95 30.84 22.60
C ASN A 77 -15.23 30.04 22.19
N PRO A 78 -15.81 29.15 23.02
CA PRO A 78 -16.75 28.10 22.57
C PRO A 78 -18.23 28.52 22.57
N ARG A 79 -18.57 29.80 22.39
CA ARG A 79 -19.97 30.25 22.36
C ARG A 79 -20.22 31.27 21.24
N ARG A 80 -20.47 30.79 20.01
CA ARG A 80 -21.22 31.56 19.01
C ARG A 80 -21.92 30.68 17.98
N ARG A 81 -23.19 31.05 17.73
CA ARG A 81 -24.20 30.51 16.82
C ARG A 81 -23.70 30.08 15.44
N LEU A 82 -24.38 29.06 14.91
CA LEU A 82 -24.45 28.62 13.52
C LEU A 82 -24.35 29.79 12.52
N THR A 83 -23.17 29.95 11.92
CA THR A 83 -22.95 30.68 10.68
C THR A 83 -22.02 29.82 9.83
N ARG A 84 -22.43 29.53 8.58
CA ARG A 84 -21.69 28.77 7.57
C ARG A 84 -20.18 28.97 7.69
N SER A 85 -19.43 27.89 7.89
CA SER A 85 -17.97 27.95 7.93
C SER A 85 -17.44 28.34 6.54
N ARG A 86 -16.28 29.02 6.49
CA ARG A 86 -15.59 29.38 5.24
C ARG A 86 -14.84 28.18 4.60
N GLU A 87 -15.16 26.95 4.98
CA GLU A 87 -14.41 25.73 4.65
C GLU A 87 -15.24 24.66 3.91
N ASP A 88 -16.38 25.02 3.30
CA ASP A 88 -17.10 24.06 2.45
C ASP A 88 -16.30 23.84 1.14
N PRO A 89 -15.93 22.59 0.80
CA PRO A 89 -15.20 22.31 -0.44
C PRO A 89 -16.05 22.66 -1.68
N PRO A 90 -15.44 23.00 -2.83
CA PRO A 90 -16.18 23.44 -4.03
C PRO A 90 -17.00 22.33 -4.71
N TYR A 91 -17.11 21.16 -4.08
CA TYR A 91 -17.76 19.98 -4.63
C TYR A 91 -19.21 19.90 -4.16
N ARG A 92 -20.12 19.51 -5.06
CA ARG A 92 -21.55 19.32 -4.76
C ARG A 92 -21.81 18.12 -3.83
N ALA A 93 -20.85 17.21 -3.72
CA ALA A 93 -20.86 16.05 -2.82
C ALA A 93 -19.41 15.66 -2.50
N TRP A 94 -19.17 15.14 -1.30
CA TRP A 94 -17.87 14.61 -0.87
C TRP A 94 -18.07 13.37 0.01
N LEU A 95 -17.00 12.58 0.14
CA LEU A 95 -16.90 11.50 1.11
C LEU A 95 -15.96 11.93 2.22
N GLU A 96 -16.45 12.00 3.46
CA GLU A 96 -15.62 12.21 4.64
C GLU A 96 -15.24 10.86 5.24
N VAL A 97 -13.94 10.65 5.46
CA VAL A 97 -13.39 9.38 5.97
C VAL A 97 -12.80 9.61 7.37
N ASP A 98 -13.39 8.98 8.39
CA ASP A 98 -12.83 8.97 9.75
C ASP A 98 -11.69 7.95 9.85
N LEU A 99 -10.46 8.40 9.62
CA LEU A 99 -9.25 7.58 9.75
C LEU A 99 -9.04 7.06 11.19
N ALA A 100 -9.57 7.75 12.20
CA ALA A 100 -9.50 7.28 13.58
C ALA A 100 -10.45 6.11 13.82
N ALA A 101 -11.65 6.11 13.21
CA ALA A 101 -12.55 4.95 13.20
C ALA A 101 -11.91 3.76 12.49
N LEU A 102 -11.35 3.97 11.30
CA LEU A 102 -10.64 2.94 10.56
C LEU A 102 -9.49 2.32 11.37
N SER A 103 -8.68 3.17 12.03
CA SER A 103 -7.59 2.72 12.91
C SER A 103 -8.11 1.94 14.14
N ARG A 104 -9.26 2.33 14.71
CA ARG A 104 -9.91 1.58 15.80
C ARG A 104 -10.40 0.22 15.32
N ASN A 105 -11.02 0.14 14.15
CA ASN A 105 -11.48 -1.12 13.55
C ASN A 105 -10.30 -2.04 13.29
N ALA A 106 -9.25 -1.53 12.65
CA ALA A 106 -8.05 -2.29 12.36
C ALA A 106 -7.36 -2.82 13.62
N ARG A 107 -7.31 -2.05 14.71
CA ARG A 107 -6.80 -2.55 16.01
C ARG A 107 -7.63 -3.70 16.56
N ARG A 108 -8.96 -3.63 16.47
CA ARG A 108 -9.85 -4.71 16.92
C ARG A 108 -9.67 -5.96 16.08
N VAL A 109 -9.60 -5.78 14.76
CA VAL A 109 -9.35 -6.85 13.79
C VAL A 109 -7.99 -7.53 14.04
N ALA A 110 -6.92 -6.75 14.17
CA ALA A 110 -5.59 -7.27 14.46
C ALA A 110 -5.54 -8.03 15.81
N LYS A 111 -6.22 -7.51 16.84
CA LYS A 111 -6.34 -8.18 18.14
C LYS A 111 -7.12 -9.50 18.05
N HIS A 112 -8.21 -9.53 17.28
CA HIS A 112 -9.05 -10.71 17.09
C HIS A 112 -8.33 -11.81 16.30
N ALA A 113 -7.52 -11.42 15.32
CA ALA A 113 -6.75 -12.36 14.49
C ALA A 113 -5.51 -12.93 15.19
N ALA A 114 -5.05 -12.32 16.29
CA ALA A 114 -3.84 -12.74 16.98
C ALA A 114 -3.94 -14.21 17.42
N PRO A 115 -2.87 -15.03 17.24
CA PRO A 115 -1.51 -14.63 16.89
C PRO A 115 -1.23 -14.47 15.39
N ALA A 116 -2.19 -14.72 14.50
CA ALA A 116 -1.99 -14.50 13.07
C ALA A 116 -1.74 -13.01 12.78
N ARG A 117 -0.84 -12.73 11.85
CA ARG A 117 -0.59 -11.34 11.43
C ARG A 117 -1.62 -10.93 10.39
N PHE A 118 -1.94 -9.65 10.31
CA PHE A 118 -2.94 -9.17 9.37
C PHE A 118 -2.30 -8.46 8.17
N VAL A 119 -2.94 -8.62 7.02
CA VAL A 119 -2.64 -7.99 5.74
C VAL A 119 -3.85 -7.14 5.35
N PRO A 120 -3.90 -5.86 5.73
CA PRO A 120 -4.99 -4.99 5.37
C PRO A 120 -5.09 -4.85 3.84
N MET A 121 -6.26 -5.18 3.31
CA MET A 121 -6.55 -5.05 1.89
C MET A 121 -6.93 -3.60 1.59
N VAL A 122 -6.10 -2.90 0.83
CA VAL A 122 -6.26 -1.49 0.44
C VAL A 122 -6.35 -1.31 -1.08
N LYS A 123 -6.65 -2.39 -1.81
CA LYS A 123 -6.93 -2.37 -3.25
C LYS A 123 -8.12 -1.47 -3.61
N ALA A 124 -8.20 -1.09 -4.89
CA ALA A 124 -9.23 -0.23 -5.43
C ALA A 124 -9.36 1.08 -4.63
N ASP A 125 -8.23 1.76 -4.42
CA ASP A 125 -8.13 2.99 -3.63
C ASP A 125 -8.68 2.84 -2.19
N ALA A 126 -8.29 1.76 -1.51
CA ALA A 126 -8.86 1.32 -0.23
C ALA A 126 -10.40 1.26 -0.25
N TYR A 127 -10.96 0.63 -1.28
CA TYR A 127 -12.41 0.55 -1.52
C TYR A 127 -13.05 1.94 -1.67
N GLY A 128 -12.34 2.88 -2.31
CA GLY A 128 -12.77 4.25 -2.57
C GLY A 128 -12.59 5.23 -1.40
N LEU A 129 -11.81 4.85 -0.37
CA LEU A 129 -11.55 5.69 0.81
C LEU A 129 -10.25 6.51 0.72
N GLY A 130 -9.41 6.28 -0.29
CA GLY A 130 -8.09 6.89 -0.41
C GLY A 130 -6.98 5.99 0.16
N ALA A 131 -6.34 5.18 -0.70
CA ALA A 131 -5.37 4.18 -0.30
C ALA A 131 -4.16 4.74 0.45
N VAL A 132 -3.67 5.91 0.04
CA VAL A 132 -2.50 6.57 0.68
C VAL A 132 -2.78 6.91 2.13
N GLU A 133 -3.90 7.59 2.41
CA GLU A 133 -4.24 8.05 3.76
C GLU A 133 -4.66 6.87 4.65
N VAL A 134 -5.35 5.88 4.08
CA VAL A 134 -5.66 4.63 4.77
C VAL A 134 -4.39 3.86 5.12
N ALA A 135 -3.46 3.68 4.19
CA ALA A 135 -2.20 2.96 4.44
C ALA A 135 -1.37 3.65 5.54
N ARG A 136 -1.26 4.98 5.50
CA ARG A 136 -0.57 5.77 6.55
C ARG A 136 -1.22 5.58 7.92
N ALA A 137 -2.55 5.63 8.01
CA ALA A 137 -3.27 5.44 9.25
C ALA A 137 -3.07 4.03 9.84
N LEU A 138 -2.90 3.03 8.96
CA LEU A 138 -2.71 1.62 9.34
C LEU A 138 -1.25 1.24 9.60
N ASP A 139 -0.27 1.99 9.09
CA ASP A 139 1.14 1.62 9.15
C ASP A 139 1.67 1.51 10.60
N GLY A 140 1.19 2.38 11.49
CA GLY A 140 1.52 2.34 12.92
C GLY A 140 1.00 1.10 13.67
N LEU A 141 0.16 0.27 13.03
CA LEU A 141 -0.27 -1.04 13.55
C LEU A 141 0.66 -2.18 13.12
N GLU A 142 1.72 -1.85 12.37
CA GLU A 142 2.74 -2.78 11.90
C GLU A 142 2.16 -4.02 11.18
N PRO A 143 1.29 -3.81 10.17
CA PRO A 143 0.75 -4.92 9.39
C PRO A 143 1.89 -5.75 8.78
N TYR A 144 1.63 -7.04 8.54
CA TYR A 144 2.62 -7.88 7.85
C TYR A 144 2.93 -7.31 6.46
N ALA A 145 1.88 -6.95 5.73
CA ALA A 145 1.93 -6.34 4.42
C ALA A 145 0.65 -5.54 4.13
N PHE A 146 0.65 -4.66 3.13
CA PHE A 146 -0.56 -4.13 2.52
C PHE A 146 -0.95 -4.96 1.29
N GLY A 147 -2.23 -5.30 1.14
CA GLY A 147 -2.72 -6.03 -0.03
C GLY A 147 -3.36 -5.09 -1.05
N VAL A 148 -2.81 -5.05 -2.26
CA VAL A 148 -3.31 -4.27 -3.40
C VAL A 148 -3.74 -5.20 -4.55
N ALA A 149 -4.48 -4.69 -5.53
CA ALA A 149 -4.83 -5.45 -6.72
C ALA A 149 -3.72 -5.37 -7.75
N THR A 150 -3.15 -4.19 -8.02
CA THR A 150 -2.27 -3.99 -9.18
C THR A 150 -0.90 -3.39 -8.81
N PRO A 151 0.13 -3.56 -9.68
CA PRO A 151 1.44 -2.92 -9.46
C PRO A 151 1.38 -1.38 -9.38
N PRO A 152 0.56 -0.66 -10.17
CA PRO A 152 0.37 0.78 -10.01
C PRO A 152 -0.13 1.22 -8.62
N GLU A 153 -1.08 0.48 -8.03
CA GLU A 153 -1.55 0.75 -6.65
C GLU A 153 -0.42 0.56 -5.64
N GLY A 154 0.38 -0.50 -5.78
CA GLY A 154 1.54 -0.72 -4.90
C GLY A 154 2.62 0.36 -5.07
N ALA A 155 2.91 0.75 -6.30
CA ALA A 155 3.85 1.82 -6.61
C ALA A 155 3.40 3.18 -6.05
N GLU A 156 2.10 3.43 -5.97
CA GLU A 156 1.55 4.63 -5.30
C GLU A 156 1.90 4.69 -3.83
N LEU A 157 1.67 3.59 -3.10
CA LEU A 157 2.03 3.51 -1.69
C LEU A 157 3.55 3.69 -1.48
N ARG A 158 4.37 3.15 -2.39
CA ARG A 158 5.83 3.34 -2.35
C ARG A 158 6.25 4.79 -2.54
N ARG A 159 5.65 5.49 -3.51
CA ARG A 159 5.96 6.91 -3.79
C ARG A 159 5.72 7.83 -2.59
N VAL A 160 4.79 7.47 -1.71
CA VAL A 160 4.46 8.24 -0.50
C VAL A 160 5.21 7.78 0.75
N GLY A 161 6.18 6.87 0.60
CA GLY A 161 7.09 6.44 1.66
C GLY A 161 6.65 5.22 2.47
N ILE A 162 5.63 4.46 2.04
CA ILE A 162 5.29 3.20 2.72
C ILE A 162 6.40 2.18 2.48
N GLU A 163 7.08 1.75 3.54
CA GLU A 163 8.18 0.78 3.48
C GLU A 163 7.77 -0.66 3.80
N ARG A 164 6.59 -0.87 4.41
CA ARG A 164 6.07 -2.22 4.71
C ARG A 164 5.95 -3.07 3.45
N ARG A 165 5.87 -4.39 3.60
CA ARG A 165 5.62 -5.30 2.47
C ARG A 165 4.32 -4.88 1.76
N ILE A 166 4.29 -4.99 0.45
CA ILE A 166 3.08 -4.74 -0.36
C ILE A 166 2.92 -5.92 -1.30
N VAL A 167 1.77 -6.56 -1.27
CA VAL A 167 1.47 -7.76 -2.06
C VAL A 167 0.42 -7.42 -3.12
N VAL A 168 0.73 -7.69 -4.38
CA VAL A 168 -0.17 -7.58 -5.53
C VAL A 168 -0.92 -8.90 -5.71
N PHE A 169 -2.25 -8.89 -5.58
CA PHE A 169 -3.08 -10.10 -5.63
C PHE A 169 -3.74 -10.38 -6.98
N ALA A 170 -3.65 -9.47 -7.96
CA ALA A 170 -4.12 -9.72 -9.32
C ALA A 170 -2.97 -10.25 -10.21
N PRO A 171 -3.29 -10.97 -11.31
CA PRO A 171 -2.26 -11.42 -12.23
C PRO A 171 -1.56 -10.21 -12.86
N SER A 172 -0.23 -10.15 -12.74
CA SER A 172 0.57 -9.12 -13.40
C SER A 172 0.91 -9.54 -14.83
N ALA A 173 0.73 -8.67 -15.81
CA ALA A 173 1.20 -8.87 -17.18
C ALA A 173 2.74 -8.87 -17.24
N THR A 174 3.32 -9.43 -18.30
CA THR A 174 4.79 -9.44 -18.47
C THR A 174 5.37 -8.04 -18.48
N ALA A 175 4.66 -7.07 -19.08
CA ALA A 175 5.07 -5.67 -19.11
C ALA A 175 5.05 -4.99 -17.72
N GLU A 176 4.35 -5.56 -16.74
CA GLU A 176 4.24 -5.00 -15.39
C GLU A 176 5.29 -5.58 -14.42
N ILE A 177 6.07 -6.58 -14.85
CA ILE A 177 7.09 -7.20 -13.99
C ILE A 177 8.19 -6.21 -13.62
N SER A 178 8.64 -5.35 -14.53
CA SER A 178 9.61 -4.30 -14.21
C SER A 178 9.08 -3.37 -13.11
N GLN A 179 7.80 -2.98 -13.19
CA GLN A 179 7.17 -2.13 -12.19
C GLN A 179 7.08 -2.80 -10.81
N LEU A 180 6.75 -4.10 -10.75
CA LEU A 180 6.79 -4.87 -9.49
C LEU A 180 8.18 -4.79 -8.85
N LEU A 181 9.23 -4.99 -9.64
CA LEU A 181 10.61 -5.05 -9.16
C LEU A 181 11.13 -3.66 -8.74
N GLU A 182 10.91 -2.63 -9.55
CA GLU A 182 11.27 -1.24 -9.27
C GLU A 182 10.62 -0.74 -7.98
N ALA A 183 9.34 -1.05 -7.78
CA ALA A 183 8.59 -0.67 -6.60
C ALA A 183 8.81 -1.63 -5.40
N ARG A 184 9.67 -2.65 -5.52
CA ARG A 184 9.94 -3.64 -4.45
C ARG A 184 8.64 -4.24 -3.89
N LEU A 185 7.78 -4.73 -4.80
CA LEU A 185 6.50 -5.35 -4.49
C LEU A 185 6.63 -6.88 -4.44
N GLU A 186 5.78 -7.52 -3.64
CA GLU A 186 5.55 -8.97 -3.65
C GLU A 186 4.37 -9.27 -4.59
N SER A 187 4.30 -10.50 -5.13
CA SER A 187 3.24 -10.86 -6.09
C SER A 187 2.58 -12.18 -5.75
N ALA A 188 1.27 -12.26 -5.96
CA ALA A 188 0.58 -13.53 -6.04
C ALA A 188 0.99 -14.29 -7.32
N ALA A 189 1.18 -15.60 -7.20
CA ALA A 189 1.34 -16.53 -8.30
C ALA A 189 0.04 -17.35 -8.43
N LEU A 190 -0.68 -17.11 -9.52
CA LEU A 190 -2.06 -17.58 -9.74
C LEU A 190 -2.14 -18.78 -10.70
N SER A 191 -1.00 -19.19 -11.25
CA SER A 191 -0.81 -20.33 -12.15
C SER A 191 0.69 -20.62 -12.28
N LEU A 192 1.05 -21.83 -12.75
CA LEU A 192 2.45 -22.13 -13.09
C LEU A 192 3.05 -21.12 -14.07
N ALA A 193 2.31 -20.76 -15.13
CA ALA A 193 2.78 -19.78 -16.10
C ALA A 193 3.03 -18.39 -15.48
N SER A 194 2.18 -17.96 -14.54
CA SER A 194 2.43 -16.71 -13.82
C SER A 194 3.65 -16.80 -12.90
N PHE A 195 3.89 -17.98 -12.30
CA PHE A 195 4.99 -18.21 -11.40
C PHE A 195 6.34 -18.22 -12.15
N GLU A 196 6.40 -18.91 -13.29
CA GLU A 196 7.56 -18.92 -14.18
C GLU A 196 7.87 -17.53 -14.74
N LYS A 197 6.85 -16.76 -15.10
CA LYS A 197 7.02 -15.39 -15.56
C LYS A 197 7.65 -14.48 -14.51
N LEU A 198 7.22 -14.58 -13.25
CA LEU A 198 7.81 -13.84 -12.13
C LEU A 198 9.28 -14.23 -11.92
N GLU A 199 9.57 -15.53 -11.97
CA GLU A 199 10.92 -16.07 -11.84
C GLU A 199 11.86 -15.60 -12.96
N ALA A 200 11.44 -15.72 -14.21
CA ALA A 200 12.22 -15.31 -15.37
C ALA A 200 12.49 -13.79 -15.34
N GLY A 201 11.47 -12.97 -15.03
CA GLY A 201 11.63 -11.53 -14.95
C GLY A 201 12.56 -11.08 -13.81
N ALA A 202 12.43 -11.68 -12.62
CA ALA A 202 13.31 -11.38 -11.50
C ALA A 202 14.77 -11.80 -11.77
N ARG A 203 14.99 -12.97 -12.39
CA ARG A 203 16.34 -13.38 -12.81
C ARG A 203 16.95 -12.47 -13.85
N ALA A 204 16.18 -12.05 -14.86
CA ALA A 204 16.66 -11.11 -15.88
C ALA A 204 17.10 -9.78 -15.27
N ALA A 205 16.46 -9.36 -14.18
CA ALA A 205 16.80 -8.18 -13.40
C ALA A 205 17.81 -8.44 -12.25
N PHE A 206 18.41 -9.64 -12.18
CA PHE A 206 19.35 -10.05 -11.14
C PHE A 206 18.86 -9.80 -9.70
N THR A 207 17.56 -10.00 -9.48
CA THR A 207 16.90 -9.76 -8.18
C THR A 207 16.03 -10.96 -7.79
N ARG A 208 15.38 -10.86 -6.63
CA ARG A 208 14.40 -11.85 -6.15
C ARG A 208 13.09 -11.19 -5.79
N ILE A 209 11.99 -11.84 -6.14
CA ILE A 209 10.65 -11.42 -5.74
C ILE A 209 10.02 -12.43 -4.76
N PRO A 210 9.52 -11.98 -3.59
CA PRO A 210 8.68 -12.82 -2.74
C PRO A 210 7.34 -13.09 -3.42
N VAL A 211 6.93 -14.35 -3.44
CA VAL A 211 5.68 -14.79 -4.08
C VAL A 211 4.72 -15.44 -3.10
N HIS A 212 3.43 -15.22 -3.31
CA HIS A 212 2.34 -15.85 -2.57
C HIS A 212 1.63 -16.81 -3.53
N LEU A 213 1.77 -18.11 -3.33
CA LEU A 213 1.20 -19.12 -4.24
C LEU A 213 -0.28 -19.33 -3.95
N GLU A 214 -1.18 -19.00 -4.88
CA GLU A 214 -2.61 -19.26 -4.73
C GLU A 214 -2.94 -20.70 -5.13
N ILE A 215 -3.68 -21.39 -4.27
CA ILE A 215 -4.25 -22.71 -4.52
C ILE A 215 -5.76 -22.54 -4.68
N ASP A 216 -6.30 -23.01 -5.79
CA ASP A 216 -7.74 -23.08 -5.99
C ASP A 216 -8.30 -24.27 -5.23
N THR A 217 -9.01 -23.96 -4.14
CA THR A 217 -9.63 -24.95 -3.26
C THR A 217 -11.12 -25.17 -3.56
N GLY A 218 -11.66 -24.50 -4.59
CA GLY A 218 -13.05 -24.63 -5.02
C GLY A 218 -13.71 -23.31 -5.44
N MET A 219 -12.97 -22.19 -5.49
CA MET A 219 -13.54 -20.92 -5.95
C MET A 219 -13.62 -20.86 -7.48
N GLY A 220 -12.75 -21.58 -8.21
CA GLY A 220 -12.78 -21.62 -9.67
C GLY A 220 -12.34 -20.33 -10.35
N ARG A 221 -11.63 -19.45 -9.62
CA ARG A 221 -11.25 -18.10 -10.10
C ARG A 221 -9.79 -18.01 -10.52
N ALA A 222 -8.89 -18.50 -9.66
CA ALA A 222 -7.44 -18.36 -9.81
C ALA A 222 -6.74 -19.36 -8.87
N GLY A 223 -5.47 -19.62 -9.14
CA GLY A 223 -4.64 -20.53 -8.35
C GLY A 223 -4.48 -21.90 -9.00
N LEU A 224 -3.52 -22.66 -8.49
CA LEU A 224 -3.29 -24.03 -8.93
C LEU A 224 -4.37 -24.95 -8.36
N PRO A 225 -4.98 -25.86 -9.15
CA PRO A 225 -6.02 -26.73 -8.64
C PRO A 225 -5.52 -27.60 -7.48
N ALA A 226 -6.19 -27.54 -6.33
CA ALA A 226 -5.81 -28.33 -5.14
C ALA A 226 -5.84 -29.84 -5.41
N ALA A 227 -6.74 -30.30 -6.29
CA ALA A 227 -6.85 -31.70 -6.68
C ALA A 227 -5.63 -32.21 -7.46
N GLU A 228 -4.86 -31.30 -8.07
CA GLU A 228 -3.70 -31.61 -8.90
C GLU A 228 -2.37 -31.36 -8.16
N ALA A 229 -2.41 -31.18 -6.83
CA ALA A 229 -1.25 -30.83 -6.02
C ALA A 229 0.01 -31.64 -6.33
N ALA A 230 -0.12 -32.97 -6.39
CA ALA A 230 1.00 -33.86 -6.68
C ALA A 230 1.57 -33.67 -8.09
N ALA A 231 0.72 -33.27 -9.05
CA ALA A 231 1.13 -33.12 -10.45
C ALA A 231 1.94 -31.85 -10.70
N TRP A 232 1.58 -30.71 -10.10
CA TRP A 232 2.28 -29.42 -10.33
C TRP A 232 3.40 -29.12 -9.32
N THR A 233 3.50 -29.90 -8.23
CA THR A 233 4.52 -29.70 -7.19
C THR A 233 5.96 -29.79 -7.72
N PRO A 234 6.33 -30.76 -8.59
CA PRO A 234 7.67 -30.81 -9.17
C PRO A 234 8.07 -29.53 -9.91
N GLU A 235 7.14 -28.93 -10.64
CA GLU A 235 7.32 -27.68 -11.38
C GLU A 235 7.49 -26.51 -10.42
N VAL A 236 6.64 -26.39 -9.39
CA VAL A 236 6.79 -25.35 -8.34
C VAL A 236 8.16 -25.44 -7.67
N ALA A 237 8.56 -26.64 -7.26
CA ALA A 237 9.88 -26.85 -6.65
C ALA A 237 11.03 -26.53 -7.62
N SER A 238 10.87 -26.85 -8.92
CA SER A 238 11.82 -26.52 -9.97
C SER A 238 11.99 -25.01 -10.14
N VAL A 239 10.88 -24.26 -10.19
CA VAL A 239 10.90 -22.79 -10.31
C VAL A 239 11.58 -22.14 -9.11
N LEU A 240 11.27 -22.58 -7.89
CA LEU A 240 11.91 -22.08 -6.67
C LEU A 240 13.44 -22.28 -6.68
N ARG A 241 13.93 -23.43 -7.15
CA ARG A 241 15.38 -23.72 -7.23
C ARG A 241 16.14 -22.81 -8.21
N ARG A 242 15.48 -22.18 -9.18
CA ARG A 242 16.14 -21.26 -10.12
C ARG A 242 16.53 -19.93 -9.45
N GLY A 243 15.94 -19.60 -8.30
CA GLY A 243 16.40 -18.54 -7.41
C GLY A 243 15.99 -17.11 -7.75
N GLY A 244 15.14 -16.89 -8.76
CA GLY A 244 14.52 -15.57 -9.03
C GLY A 244 13.31 -15.25 -8.15
N VAL A 245 12.75 -16.26 -7.50
CA VAL A 245 11.58 -16.14 -6.62
C VAL A 245 11.87 -16.78 -5.27
N THR A 246 11.19 -16.30 -4.24
CA THR A 246 11.17 -16.92 -2.91
C THR A 246 9.73 -17.11 -2.48
N LEU A 247 9.40 -18.27 -1.90
CA LEU A 247 8.04 -18.52 -1.42
C LEU A 247 7.83 -17.75 -0.12
N ALA A 248 6.91 -16.78 -0.13
CA ALA A 248 6.51 -16.04 1.07
C ALA A 248 5.33 -16.72 1.77
N SER A 249 4.42 -17.33 1.00
CA SER A 249 3.26 -18.04 1.53
C SER A 249 2.61 -18.97 0.50
N VAL A 250 1.73 -19.83 0.98
CA VAL A 250 0.70 -20.52 0.18
C VAL A 250 -0.67 -20.12 0.71
N TYR A 251 -1.62 -19.83 -0.18
CA TYR A 251 -2.92 -19.31 0.23
C TYR A 251 -4.09 -19.74 -0.64
N THR A 252 -5.30 -19.51 -0.15
CA THR A 252 -6.53 -19.63 -0.93
C THR A 252 -7.50 -18.48 -0.64
N HIS A 253 -8.58 -18.38 -1.40
CA HIS A 253 -9.68 -17.46 -1.13
C HIS A 253 -10.98 -18.25 -0.93
N PHE A 254 -11.60 -18.09 0.25
CA PHE A 254 -12.90 -18.71 0.52
C PHE A 254 -14.01 -18.01 -0.26
N HIS A 255 -14.96 -18.79 -0.78
CA HIS A 255 -16.11 -18.26 -1.51
C HIS A 255 -17.35 -18.08 -0.62
N SER A 256 -17.49 -18.85 0.47
CA SER A 256 -18.71 -18.90 1.30
C SER A 256 -18.46 -18.82 2.82
N ALA A 257 -17.40 -18.14 3.25
CA ALA A 257 -16.99 -18.12 4.66
C ALA A 257 -18.08 -17.61 5.65
N GLY A 258 -19.00 -16.77 5.19
CA GLY A 258 -20.12 -16.27 6.00
C GLY A 258 -21.45 -17.03 5.83
N THR A 259 -21.53 -18.00 4.90
CA THR A 259 -22.81 -18.58 4.47
C THR A 259 -22.82 -20.12 4.41
N ASP A 260 -21.67 -20.76 4.20
CA ASP A 260 -21.54 -22.22 4.13
C ASP A 260 -20.28 -22.70 4.87
N PRO A 261 -20.42 -23.06 6.16
CA PRO A 261 -19.31 -23.57 6.97
C PRO A 261 -18.73 -24.89 6.45
N ALA A 262 -19.55 -25.75 5.83
CA ALA A 262 -19.11 -27.04 5.31
C ALA A 262 -18.22 -26.85 4.08
N ALA A 263 -18.63 -25.99 3.15
CA ALA A 263 -17.79 -25.62 2.01
C ALA A 263 -16.48 -24.95 2.46
N THR A 264 -16.54 -24.04 3.43
CA THR A 264 -15.35 -23.35 3.96
C THR A 264 -14.37 -24.33 4.63
N SER A 265 -14.88 -25.28 5.41
CA SER A 265 -14.07 -26.34 6.03
C SER A 265 -13.43 -27.26 4.99
N LEU A 266 -14.16 -27.60 3.92
CA LEU A 266 -13.63 -28.39 2.81
C LEU A 266 -12.53 -27.63 2.05
N GLN A 267 -12.70 -26.34 1.81
CA GLN A 267 -11.68 -25.49 1.19
C GLN A 267 -10.40 -25.43 2.05
N LEU A 268 -10.53 -25.29 3.38
CA LEU A 268 -9.39 -25.33 4.30
C LEU A 268 -8.66 -26.68 4.25
N THR A 269 -9.41 -27.77 4.24
CA THR A 269 -8.85 -29.13 4.15
C THR A 269 -8.05 -29.32 2.86
N ARG A 270 -8.58 -28.82 1.74
CA ARG A 270 -7.89 -28.85 0.43
C ARG A 270 -6.60 -28.02 0.45
N LEU A 271 -6.62 -26.83 1.04
CA LEU A 271 -5.42 -26.00 1.20
C LEU A 271 -4.33 -26.73 1.99
N ARG A 272 -4.68 -27.28 3.16
CA ARG A 272 -3.73 -28.01 4.01
C ARG A 272 -3.14 -29.23 3.32
N ARG A 273 -3.96 -29.98 2.57
CA ARG A 273 -3.48 -31.12 1.79
C ARG A 273 -2.50 -30.70 0.70
N ALA A 274 -2.79 -29.64 -0.05
CA ALA A 274 -1.88 -29.13 -1.07
C ALA A 274 -0.56 -28.62 -0.47
N ALA A 275 -0.62 -27.97 0.70
CA ALA A 275 0.57 -27.55 1.45
C ALA A 275 1.42 -28.74 1.90
N SER A 276 0.81 -29.79 2.45
CA SER A 276 1.51 -31.04 2.85
C SER A 276 2.29 -31.65 1.68
N VAL A 277 1.68 -31.71 0.49
CA VAL A 277 2.34 -32.25 -0.71
C VAL A 277 3.58 -31.42 -1.11
N LEU A 278 3.51 -30.10 -0.96
CA LEU A 278 4.66 -29.21 -1.18
C LEU A 278 5.76 -29.45 -0.14
N GLU A 279 5.40 -29.55 1.13
CA GLU A 279 6.34 -29.79 2.24
C GLU A 279 7.03 -31.17 2.12
N GLU A 280 6.27 -32.21 1.75
CA GLU A 280 6.80 -33.55 1.46
C GLU A 280 7.79 -33.55 0.29
N ALA A 281 7.65 -32.63 -0.66
CA ALA A 281 8.60 -32.41 -1.74
C ALA A 281 9.79 -31.51 -1.35
N GLY A 282 9.90 -31.13 -0.07
CA GLY A 282 10.98 -30.31 0.47
C GLY A 282 10.82 -28.81 0.24
N VAL A 283 9.62 -28.34 -0.09
CA VAL A 283 9.33 -26.89 -0.19
C VAL A 283 9.00 -26.33 1.18
N GLU A 284 9.80 -25.39 1.65
CA GLU A 284 9.53 -24.64 2.89
C GLU A 284 8.40 -23.62 2.67
N ILE A 285 7.35 -23.66 3.50
CA ILE A 285 6.21 -22.75 3.45
C ILE A 285 6.23 -21.86 4.71
N PRO A 286 6.64 -20.58 4.62
CA PRO A 286 6.72 -19.72 5.81
C PRO A 286 5.34 -19.40 6.42
N PHE A 287 4.32 -19.23 5.59
CA PHE A 287 2.97 -18.92 6.02
C PHE A 287 1.92 -19.65 5.17
N LEU A 288 0.88 -20.13 5.85
CA LEU A 288 -0.40 -20.43 5.22
C LEU A 288 -1.40 -19.34 5.54
N HIS A 289 -2.23 -18.96 4.57
CA HIS A 289 -3.36 -18.08 4.84
C HIS A 289 -4.59 -18.35 3.99
N ALA A 290 -5.76 -18.14 4.58
CA ALA A 290 -7.03 -18.41 3.91
C ALA A 290 -8.09 -17.37 4.26
N ALA A 291 -8.12 -16.90 5.51
CA ALA A 291 -9.17 -16.00 5.97
C ALA A 291 -9.22 -14.66 5.23
N ASN A 292 -10.36 -14.40 4.58
CA ASN A 292 -10.87 -13.06 4.29
C ASN A 292 -11.60 -12.51 5.54
N SER A 293 -12.26 -11.35 5.43
CA SER A 293 -12.98 -10.72 6.55
C SER A 293 -13.97 -11.68 7.24
N ASP A 294 -14.85 -12.34 6.47
CA ASP A 294 -15.88 -13.22 7.04
C ASP A 294 -15.28 -14.44 7.72
N ALA A 295 -14.33 -15.12 7.07
CA ALA A 295 -13.67 -16.30 7.65
C ALA A 295 -12.91 -15.97 8.94
N MET A 296 -12.26 -14.81 8.98
CA MET A 296 -11.55 -14.34 10.18
C MET A 296 -12.52 -14.16 11.36
N MET A 297 -13.74 -13.68 11.12
CA MET A 297 -14.73 -13.53 12.18
C MET A 297 -15.46 -14.84 12.50
N ALA A 298 -15.59 -15.74 11.52
CA ALA A 298 -16.34 -16.98 11.67
C ALA A 298 -15.66 -17.96 12.64
N ASP A 299 -14.36 -18.25 12.46
CA ASP A 299 -13.66 -19.25 13.27
C ASP A 299 -12.14 -19.04 13.28
N PRO A 300 -11.47 -19.05 14.46
CA PRO A 300 -10.01 -18.99 14.60
C PRO A 300 -9.23 -20.03 13.78
N GLN A 301 -9.81 -21.20 13.46
CA GLN A 301 -9.14 -22.23 12.67
C GLN A 301 -8.74 -21.74 11.26
N TYR A 302 -9.41 -20.70 10.76
CA TYR A 302 -9.15 -20.11 9.44
C TYR A 302 -8.04 -19.05 9.45
N HIS A 303 -7.60 -18.60 10.62
CA HIS A 303 -6.61 -17.51 10.76
C HIS A 303 -5.23 -17.90 10.24
N LEU A 304 -4.83 -19.15 10.50
CA LEU A 304 -3.53 -19.71 10.09
C LEU A 304 -2.38 -18.75 10.45
N GLY A 305 -1.48 -18.45 9.52
CA GLY A 305 -0.37 -17.52 9.72
C GLY A 305 -0.74 -16.06 9.43
N LEU A 306 -1.57 -15.82 8.41
CA LEU A 306 -1.99 -14.47 8.00
C LEU A 306 -3.51 -14.37 7.77
N VAL A 307 -4.10 -13.22 8.11
CA VAL A 307 -5.49 -12.87 7.77
C VAL A 307 -5.52 -11.69 6.79
N ARG A 308 -6.50 -11.65 5.88
CA ARG A 308 -6.61 -10.62 4.83
C ARG A 308 -7.92 -9.82 4.93
N PRO A 309 -8.10 -9.01 6.00
CA PRO A 309 -9.29 -8.20 6.17
C PRO A 309 -9.33 -7.04 5.17
N GLY A 310 -10.50 -6.81 4.58
CA GLY A 310 -10.80 -5.64 3.75
C GLY A 310 -12.00 -4.88 4.30
N ILE A 311 -13.21 -5.36 4.00
CA ILE A 311 -14.46 -4.66 4.31
C ILE A 311 -14.64 -4.30 5.80
N TYR A 312 -14.20 -5.15 6.73
CA TYR A 312 -14.31 -4.89 8.17
C TYR A 312 -13.35 -3.81 8.69
N LEU A 313 -12.31 -3.45 7.92
CA LEU A 313 -11.50 -2.27 8.24
C LEU A 313 -12.31 -0.98 8.04
N ASN A 314 -13.19 -1.01 7.04
CA ASN A 314 -13.98 0.12 6.59
C ASN A 314 -15.35 0.23 7.28
N GLY A 315 -15.64 -0.67 8.24
CA GLY A 315 -16.89 -0.66 9.02
C GLY A 315 -18.11 -1.25 8.32
N GLY A 316 -17.90 -2.06 7.27
CA GLY A 316 -18.97 -2.90 6.71
C GLY A 316 -19.11 -4.24 7.40
#